data_AF-A0A8T3TNZ8-F1
#
_entry.id   AF-A0A8T3TNZ8-F1
#
_cell.length_a   1.000
_cell.length_b   1.000
_cell.length_c   1.000
_cell.angle_alpha   90.00
_cell.angle_beta   90.00
_cell.angle_gamma   90.00
#
_symmetry.space_group_name_H-M   'P 1'
#
loop_
_entity.id
_entity.type
_entity.pdbx_description
1 polymer ?
#
loop_
_entity_poly.entity_id
_entity_poly.type
_entity_poly.pdbx_seq_one_letter_code
_entity_poly.pdbx_strand_id
1 'polypeptide(L)' 'ESLGGVESLCEVPATMTHGAVAGSQLDVSPALIRLSVGIEDPDDLVGDVLQALDAA' A
#
# COMPACT_ATOMS: atom_id res chain seq x y z
N GLU A 1 6.30 -8.26 1.84
CA GLU A 1 6.51 -8.78 3.21
C GLU A 1 7.51 -7.89 3.95
N SER A 2 6.96 -6.93 4.70
CA SER A 2 7.50 -6.27 5.90
C SER A 2 6.54 -5.12 6.18
N LEU A 3 6.00 -5.03 7.39
CA LEU A 3 5.09 -3.96 7.83
C LEU A 3 5.60 -3.46 9.18
N GLY A 4 5.36 -2.18 9.49
CA GLY A 4 5.73 -1.60 10.79
C GLY A 4 7.23 -1.32 10.94
N GLY A 5 7.94 -1.13 9.82
CA GLY A 5 9.28 -0.57 9.82
C GLY A 5 9.29 0.94 10.12
N VAL A 6 10.48 1.49 10.29
CA VAL A 6 10.69 2.94 10.41
C VAL A 6 10.35 3.66 9.09
N GLU A 7 10.61 2.98 7.96
CA GLU A 7 10.36 3.47 6.62
C GLU A 7 8.94 3.11 6.16
N SER A 8 8.30 4.05 5.47
CA SER A 8 7.00 3.85 4.83
C SER A 8 7.09 2.89 3.63
N LEU A 9 6.06 2.07 3.45
CA LEU A 9 5.95 1.10 2.35
C LEU A 9 4.57 1.13 1.71
N CYS A 10 4.50 0.96 0.40
CA CYS A 10 3.26 0.71 -0.34
C CYS A 10 3.34 -0.61 -1.10
N GLU A 11 2.21 -1.30 -1.26
CA GLU A 11 2.13 -2.47 -2.14
C GLU A 11 0.75 -2.61 -2.77
N VAL A 12 0.69 -3.42 -3.84
CA VAL A 12 -0.55 -3.90 -4.46
C VAL A 12 -0.78 -5.34 -3.97
N PRO A 13 -1.63 -5.59 -2.95
CA PRO A 13 -1.71 -6.90 -2.33
C PRO A 13 -2.12 -8.01 -3.30
N ALA A 14 -3.02 -7.71 -4.25
CA ALA A 14 -3.53 -8.65 -5.24
C ALA A 14 -2.43 -9.31 -6.10
N THR A 15 -1.34 -8.59 -6.39
CA THR A 15 -0.21 -9.10 -7.20
C THR A 15 1.00 -9.48 -6.37
N MET A 16 0.95 -9.22 -5.06
CA MET A 16 2.08 -9.39 -4.13
C MET A 16 1.68 -10.35 -2.99
N THR A 17 1.46 -9.82 -1.78
CA THR A 17 1.29 -10.63 -0.56
C THR A 17 0.06 -11.53 -0.58
N HIS A 18 -0.97 -11.18 -1.36
CA HIS A 18 -2.22 -11.94 -1.46
C HIS A 18 -2.40 -12.61 -2.82
N GLY A 19 -1.36 -12.65 -3.67
CA GLY A 19 -1.45 -13.31 -4.98
C GLY A 19 -1.84 -14.79 -4.91
N ALA A 20 -1.53 -15.47 -3.80
CA ALA A 20 -1.88 -16.87 -3.58
C ALA A 20 -3.38 -17.15 -3.39
N VAL A 21 -4.18 -16.13 -3.06
CA VAL A 21 -5.64 -16.27 -2.83
C VAL A 21 -6.50 -15.77 -3.99
N ALA A 22 -5.89 -15.44 -5.13
CA ALA A 22 -6.58 -14.96 -6.32
C ALA A 22 -7.67 -15.94 -6.79
N GLY A 23 -8.87 -15.42 -7.09
CA GLY A 23 -10.03 -16.21 -7.51
C GLY A 23 -10.75 -16.99 -6.40
N SER A 24 -10.32 -16.86 -5.14
CA SER A 24 -10.98 -17.46 -3.98
C SER A 24 -11.97 -16.50 -3.31
N GLN A 25 -12.67 -16.95 -2.27
CA GLN A 25 -13.50 -16.07 -1.44
C GLN A 25 -12.69 -15.05 -0.62
N LEU A 26 -11.37 -15.25 -0.52
CA LEU A 26 -10.44 -14.35 0.17
C LEU A 26 -9.68 -13.45 -0.81
N ASP A 27 -10.07 -13.46 -2.10
CA ASP A 27 -9.44 -12.61 -3.11
C ASP A 27 -9.60 -11.12 -2.76
N VAL A 28 -8.62 -10.33 -3.14
CA VAL A 28 -8.54 -8.91 -2.84
C VAL A 28 -8.62 -8.10 -4.13
N SER A 29 -9.28 -6.94 -4.07
CA SER A 29 -9.44 -6.08 -5.24
C SER A 29 -8.08 -5.72 -5.85
N PRO A 30 -7.91 -5.79 -7.19
CA PRO A 30 -6.68 -5.33 -7.85
C PRO A 30 -6.47 -3.82 -7.73
N ALA A 31 -7.51 -3.06 -7.37
CA ALA A 31 -7.42 -1.62 -7.08
C ALA A 31 -7.07 -1.31 -5.61
N LEU A 32 -6.90 -2.34 -4.75
CA LEU A 32 -6.51 -2.13 -3.36
C LEU A 32 -5.02 -1.77 -3.29
N ILE A 33 -4.73 -0.62 -2.68
CA ILE A 33 -3.37 -0.23 -2.28
C ILE A 33 -3.28 -0.37 -0.76
N ARG A 34 -2.21 -1.00 -0.27
CA ARG A 34 -1.92 -1.08 1.16
C ARG A 34 -0.73 -0.20 1.49
N LEU A 35 -0.90 0.66 2.49
CA LEU A 35 0.17 1.50 3.04
C LEU A 35 0.57 0.98 4.42
N SER A 36 1.88 0.85 4.64
CA SER A 36 2.49 0.76 5.96
C SER A 36 3.09 2.12 6.27
N VAL A 37 2.48 2.86 7.18
CA VAL A 37 2.93 4.20 7.56
C VAL A 37 4.15 4.07 8.48
N GLY A 38 5.27 4.67 8.07
CA GLY A 38 6.50 4.76 8.84
C GLY A 38 6.43 5.87 9.90
N ILE A 39 7.59 6.41 10.28
CA ILE A 39 7.71 7.47 11.30
C ILE A 39 8.29 8.78 10.74
N GLU A 40 8.15 9.00 9.43
CA GLU A 40 8.51 10.25 8.76
C GLU A 40 7.60 11.42 9.20
N ASP A 41 7.91 12.62 8.72
CA ASP A 41 7.07 13.79 8.96
C ASP A 41 5.67 13.57 8.35
N PRO A 42 4.59 13.76 9.13
CA PRO A 42 3.24 13.51 8.64
C PRO A 42 2.84 14.40 7.45
N ASP A 43 3.36 15.64 7.37
CA ASP A 43 3.03 16.54 6.28
C ASP A 43 3.71 16.09 4.97
N ASP A 44 4.92 15.55 5.05
CA ASP A 44 5.61 14.94 3.91
C ASP A 44 4.85 13.70 3.41
N LEU A 45 4.42 12.82 4.33
CA LEU A 45 3.66 11.60 3.98
C LEU A 45 2.33 11.92 3.31
N VAL A 46 1.59 12.90 3.83
CA VAL A 46 0.33 13.35 3.22
C VAL A 46 0.60 14.02 1.87
N GLY A 47 1.63 14.85 1.77
CA GLY A 47 2.05 15.51 0.53
C GLY A 47 2.34 14.52 -0.58
N ASP A 48 3.13 13.49 -0.31
CA ASP A 48 3.50 12.45 -1.27
C ASP A 48 2.27 11.66 -1.76
N VAL A 49 1.36 11.29 -0.85
CA VAL A 49 0.13 10.56 -1.21
C VAL A 49 -0.80 11.42 -2.07
N LEU A 50 -1.01 12.69 -1.71
CA LEU A 50 -1.86 13.60 -2.49
C LEU A 50 -1.26 13.86 -3.88
N GLN A 51 0.04 14.08 -3.96
CA GLN A 51 0.74 14.26 -5.23
C GLN A 51 0.58 13.04 -6.15
N ALA A 52 0.71 11.83 -5.60
CA ALA A 52 0.51 10.60 -6.36
C ALA A 52 -0.94 10.42 -6.83
N LEU A 53 -1.92 10.78 -6.01
CA LEU A 53 -3.35 10.72 -6.35
C LEU A 53 -3.73 11.72 -7.44
N ASP A 54 -3.18 12.94 -7.42
CA ASP A 54 -3.43 13.94 -8.45
C ASP A 54 -2.83 13.57 -9.82
N ALA A 55 -1.81 12.70 -9.84
CA ALA A 55 -1.13 12.25 -11.05
C ALA A 55 -1.73 10.96 -11.67
N ALA A 56 -2.65 10.29 -10.97
CA ALA A 56 -3.25 9.01 -11.36
C ALA A 56 -4.44 9.18 -12.32
#